data_AF-A0A538HKL2-F1
#
_entry.id   AF-A0A538HKL2-F1
#
_cell.length_a   1.000
_cell.length_b   1.000
_cell.length_c   1.000
_cell.angle_alpha   90.00
_cell.angle_beta   90.00
_cell.angle_gamma   90.00
#
_symmetry.space_group_name_H-M   'P 1'
#
loop_
_entity.id
_entity.type
_entity.pdbx_description
1 polymer ?
#
loop_
_entity_poly.entity_id
_entity_poly.type
_entity_poly.pdbx_seq_one_letter_code
_entity_poly.pdbx_strand_id
1 'polypeptide(L)' 'MDKTIVVEVDTIKAHPRYKKVVRRSTKFHAHDERNEAKVGDVVRIVETRPLSKTKYWRLAEVVEAAR' A
#
# COMPACT_ATOMS: atom_id res chain seq x y z
N MET A 1 -3.85 12.60 10.31
CA MET A 1 -4.46 11.58 9.43
C MET A 1 -5.06 10.55 10.35
N ASP A 2 -6.36 10.66 10.61
CA ASP A 2 -7.08 9.66 11.38
C ASP A 2 -7.60 8.58 10.41
N LYS A 3 -7.55 7.32 10.80
CA LYS A 3 -8.07 6.18 10.02
C LYS A 3 -7.48 6.00 8.63
N THR A 4 -6.20 6.31 8.46
CA THR A 4 -5.53 6.25 7.15
C THR A 4 -4.08 5.89 7.29
N ILE A 5 -3.69 4.88 6.51
CA ILE A 5 -2.33 4.41 6.41
C ILE A 5 -1.77 4.72 5.01
N VAL A 6 -0.47 4.98 4.96
CA VAL A 6 0.27 5.10 3.70
C VAL A 6 1.06 3.82 3.51
N VAL A 7 0.76 3.09 2.44
CA VAL A 7 1.38 1.81 2.13
C VAL A 7 2.32 2.00 0.94
N GLU A 8 3.56 1.56 1.07
CA GLU A 8 4.51 1.51 -0.04
C GLU A 8 4.48 0.12 -0.66
N VAL A 9 4.24 0.06 -1.97
CA VAL A 9 4.24 -1.20 -2.74
C VAL A 9 5.40 -1.18 -3.70
N ASP A 10 6.29 -2.15 -3.55
CA ASP A 10 7.40 -2.39 -4.46
C ASP A 10 6.96 -3.28 -5.62
N THR A 11 7.25 -2.85 -6.85
CA THR A 11 7.08 -3.64 -8.05
C THR A 11 8.41 -3.77 -8.78
N ILE A 12 8.74 -5.00 -9.17
CA ILE A 12 9.92 -5.29 -9.98
C ILE A 12 9.49 -5.21 -11.45
N LYS A 13 10.08 -4.29 -12.21
CA LYS A 13 9.80 -4.14 -13.65
C LYS A 13 11.10 -4.01 -14.44
N ALA A 14 11.16 -4.66 -15.59
CA ALA A 14 12.26 -4.48 -16.52
C ALA A 14 12.16 -3.11 -17.20
N HIS A 15 13.28 -2.39 -17.29
CA HIS A 15 13.34 -1.13 -18.03
C HIS A 15 12.97 -1.38 -19.51
N PRO A 16 12.04 -0.62 -20.13
CA PRO A 16 11.53 -0.94 -21.46
C PRO A 16 12.60 -1.09 -22.54
N ARG A 17 13.60 -0.19 -22.55
CA ARG A 17 14.69 -0.21 -23.53
C ARG A 17 15.82 -1.19 -23.20
N TYR A 18 16.30 -1.18 -21.95
CA TYR A 18 17.53 -1.89 -21.56
C TYR A 18 17.28 -3.26 -20.94
N LYS A 19 16.03 -3.62 -20.65
CA LYS A 19 15.61 -4.86 -19.96
C LYS A 19 16.27 -5.10 -18.59
N LYS A 20 17.04 -4.14 -18.07
CA LYS A 20 17.56 -4.16 -16.70
C LYS A 20 16.40 -4.22 -15.72
N VAL A 21 16.46 -5.16 -14.79
CA VAL A 21 15.45 -5.32 -13.72
C VAL A 21 15.63 -4.18 -12.72
N VAL A 22 14.59 -3.36 -12.54
CA VAL A 22 14.59 -2.20 -11.65
C VAL A 22 13.41 -2.31 -10.68
N ARG A 23 13.64 -1.95 -9.42
CA ARG A 23 12.59 -1.83 -8.39
C ARG A 23 11.95 -0.45 -8.48
N ARG A 24 10.61 -0.41 -8.46
CA ARG A 24 9.83 0.83 -8.43
C ARG A 24 8.84 0.77 -7.27
N SER A 25 8.96 1.72 -6.34
CA SER A 25 8.03 1.88 -5.24
C SER A 25 6.91 2.86 -5.61
N THR A 26 5.68 2.54 -5.22
CA THR A 26 4.51 3.42 -5.33
C THR A 26 3.82 3.51 -3.98
N LYS A 27 3.42 4.71 -3.59
CA LYS A 27 2.71 4.96 -2.32
C LYS A 27 1.21 5.03 -2.55
N PHE A 28 0.46 4.29 -1.74
CA PHE A 28 -1.00 4.26 -1.75
C PHE A 28 -1.56 4.73 -0.42
N HIS A 29 -2.68 5.46 -0.46
CA HIS A 29 -3.41 5.85 0.74
C HIS A 29 -4.57 4.89 0.95
N ALA A 30 -4.49 4.09 2.01
CA ALA A 30 -5.51 3.13 2.37
C ALA A 30 -6.29 3.56 3.61
N HIS A 31 -7.58 3.24 3.62
CA HIS A 31 -8.45 3.46 4.75
C HIS A 31 -8.38 2.30 5.73
N ASP A 32 -8.17 2.63 7.00
CA ASP A 32 -8.19 1.70 8.13
C ASP A 32 -9.08 2.33 9.21
N GLU A 33 -10.25 1.76 9.48
CA GLU A 33 -11.20 2.36 10.43
C GLU A 33 -10.81 2.21 11.90
N ARG A 34 -9.99 1.21 12.21
CA ARG A 34 -9.65 0.81 13.59
C ARG A 34 -8.19 1.10 13.94
N ASN A 35 -7.41 1.61 12.99
CA ASN A 35 -5.96 1.83 13.12
C ASN A 35 -5.25 0.54 13.59
N GLU A 36 -5.67 -0.60 13.04
CA GLU A 36 -5.13 -1.91 13.40
C GLU A 36 -3.71 -2.10 12.85
N ALA A 37 -3.40 -1.50 11.69
CA ALA A 37 -2.10 -1.63 11.05
C ALA A 37 -1.06 -0.68 11.67
N LYS A 38 0.11 -1.22 12.01
CA LYS A 38 1.27 -0.49 12.54
C LYS A 38 2.35 -0.30 11.47
N VAL A 39 3.28 0.60 11.78
CA VAL A 39 4.44 0.84 10.92
C VAL A 39 5.32 -0.41 10.90
N GLY A 40 5.59 -0.93 9.71
CA GLY A 40 6.41 -2.13 9.49
C GLY A 40 5.59 -3.39 9.22
N ASP A 41 4.27 -3.35 9.38
CA ASP A 41 3.41 -4.49 9.07
C ASP A 41 3.30 -4.71 7.55
N VAL A 42 3.24 -5.98 7.14
CA VAL A 42 2.92 -6.36 5.77
C VAL A 42 1.40 -6.44 5.65
N VAL A 43 0.83 -5.52 4.88
CA VAL A 43 -0.62 -5.37 4.74
C VAL A 43 -1.09 -5.69 3.33
N ARG A 44 -2.28 -6.29 3.24
CA ARG A 44 -3.01 -6.48 1.98
C ARG A 44 -4.07 -5.39 1.86
N ILE A 45 -4.00 -4.63 0.77
CA ILE A 45 -4.96 -3.57 0.44
C ILE A 45 -5.83 -3.97 -0.75
N VAL A 46 -7.07 -3.48 -0.77
CA VAL A 46 -8.04 -3.72 -1.85
C VAL A 46 -8.60 -2.40 -2.36
N GLU A 47 -8.82 -2.31 -3.67
CA GLU A 47 -9.41 -1.14 -4.32
C GLU A 47 -10.89 -0.98 -3.91
N THR A 48 -11.32 0.26 -3.75
CA THR A 48 -12.69 0.60 -3.34
C THR A 48 -13.14 1.87 -4.05
N ARG A 49 -14.40 2.28 -3.80
CA ARG A 49 -14.87 3.60 -4.23
C ARG A 49 -13.98 4.71 -3.65
N PRO A 50 -13.89 5.88 -4.29
CA PRO A 50 -13.20 7.03 -3.71
C PRO A 50 -13.74 7.37 -2.31
N LEU A 51 -12.91 7.24 -1.29
CA LEU A 51 -13.24 7.64 0.09
C LEU A 51 -12.81 9.09 0.37
N SER A 52 -11.86 9.60 -0.41
CA SER A 52 -11.39 10.97 -0.38
C SER A 52 -10.67 11.30 -1.69
N LYS A 53 -10.10 12.50 -1.81
CA LYS A 53 -9.35 12.94 -3.01
C LYS A 53 -8.19 12.02 -3.39
N THR A 54 -7.55 11.38 -2.42
CA THR A 54 -6.39 10.50 -2.64
C THR A 54 -6.58 9.08 -2.12
N LYS A 55 -7.67 8.80 -1.38
CA LYS A 55 -7.92 7.51 -0.72
C LYS A 55 -8.89 6.69 -1.56
N TYR A 56 -8.35 5.69 -2.25
CA TYR A 56 -9.08 4.77 -3.12
C TYR A 56 -8.91 3.30 -2.70
N TRP A 57 -8.22 3.08 -1.58
CA TRP A 57 -7.85 1.75 -1.10
C TRP A 57 -8.37 1.55 0.32
N ARG A 58 -8.65 0.30 0.69
CA ARG A 58 -8.97 -0.09 2.07
C ARG A 58 -8.07 -1.21 2.54
N LEU A 59 -7.81 -1.27 3.85
CA LEU A 59 -7.15 -2.41 4.49
C LEU A 59 -8.07 -3.63 4.40
N ALA A 60 -7.56 -4.76 3.89
CA ALA A 60 -8.27 -6.03 3.86
C ALA A 60 -7.79 -6.98 4.96
N GLU A 61 -6.47 -7.11 5.10
CA GLU A 61 -5.82 -8.08 5.98
C GLU A 61 -4.43 -7.58 6.37
N VAL A 62 -4.01 -7.85 7.61
CA VAL A 62 -2.61 -7.73 8.04
C VAL A 62 -2.00 -9.13 7.91
N VAL A 63 -1.10 -9.30 6.95
CA VAL A 63 -0.52 -10.60 6.57
C VAL A 63 0.60 -10.97 7.54
N GLU A 64 1.44 -10.00 7.90
CA GLU A 64 2.55 -10.20 8.83
C GLU A 64 2.66 -8.97 9.75
N ALA A 65 2.60 -9.21 11.05
CA ALA A 65 2.86 -8.18 12.04
C ALA A 65 4.37 -7.98 12.18
N ALA A 66 4.81 -6.72 12.27
CA ALA A 66 6.19 -6.38 12.51
C ALA A 66 6.72 -7.09 13.77
N ARG A 67 7.87 -7.76 13.63
CA ARG A 67 8.55 -8.49 14.71
C ARG A 67 9.31 -7.56 15.65
#